data_AF-U6M7K5-F1
#
_entry.id   AF-U6M7K5-F1
#
_cell.length_a   1.000
_cell.length_b   1.000
_cell.length_c   1.000
_cell.angle_alpha   90.00
_cell.angle_beta   90.00
_cell.angle_gamma   90.00
#
_symmetry.space_group_name_H-M   'P 1'
#
loop_
_entity.id
_entity.type
_entity.pdbx_description
1 polymer ?
#
loop_
_entity_poly.entity_id
_entity_poly.type
_entity_poly.pdbx_seq_one_letter_code
_entity_poly.pdbx_strand_id
1 'polypeptide(L)'
;EKRGSRRDGTTWMERWGCGAGGEDRWVDKSWEEKENGGEVLLRWGSSSGSSKEQQKEWEQQCVFVAFLREHSDREVTSWFEERFGNHQETQWAVKKGGDQNGEWTEKWTEKPSEKSAEKSGWNKQGDTWEERWREKFDGDTKTETWAEKKGSNATGESWMETWEERWGWKTAHKEARDACGNRRVERWGEQFFDDGSGQKWAQHWQEENPQNNPHQGDSQGPIRSSGKSWGDRWGPNGVGGHSRRRLLWELDASTVDYVLLCLGL
;
A
#
# COMPACT_ATOMS: atom_id res chain seq x y z
N GLU A 1 31.33 16.67 19.33
CA GLU A 1 31.30 15.87 18.07
C GLU A 1 32.47 14.89 18.07
N LYS A 2 32.27 13.68 17.57
CA LYS A 2 33.31 12.68 17.30
C LYS A 2 33.19 12.22 15.85
N ARG A 3 34.31 11.82 15.26
CA ARG A 3 34.37 11.28 13.89
C ARG A 3 35.38 10.14 13.84
N GLY A 4 35.21 9.23 12.90
CA GLY A 4 36.22 8.22 12.60
C GLY A 4 36.00 7.57 11.24
N SER A 5 36.94 6.71 10.86
CA SER A 5 36.90 5.97 9.60
C SER A 5 37.39 4.54 9.80
N ARG A 6 36.85 3.60 9.02
CA ARG A 6 37.28 2.20 8.94
C ARG A 6 38.14 1.99 7.70
N ARG A 7 38.90 0.90 7.68
CA ARG A 7 39.80 0.54 6.56
C ARG A 7 39.06 0.23 5.25
N ASP A 8 37.78 -0.11 5.34
CA ASP A 8 36.88 -0.35 4.21
C ASP A 8 36.38 0.96 3.56
N GLY A 9 36.78 2.13 4.07
CA GLY A 9 36.35 3.43 3.56
C GLY A 9 35.10 3.98 4.25
N THR A 10 34.51 3.24 5.20
CA THR A 10 33.34 3.70 5.96
C THR A 10 33.74 4.85 6.88
N THR A 11 33.10 6.01 6.74
CA THR A 11 33.23 7.14 7.68
C THR A 11 32.08 7.14 8.67
N TRP A 12 32.33 7.59 9.90
CA TRP A 12 31.27 7.79 10.90
C TRP A 12 31.42 9.13 11.60
N MET A 13 30.30 9.67 12.03
CA MET A 13 30.19 10.93 12.76
C MET A 13 29.17 10.77 13.89
N GLU A 14 29.51 11.30 15.06
CA GLU A 14 28.65 11.33 16.24
C GLU A 14 28.59 12.77 16.76
N ARG A 15 27.44 13.43 16.61
CA ARG A 15 27.20 14.76 17.18
C ARG A 15 26.40 14.62 18.46
N TRP A 16 26.76 15.44 19.43
CA TRP A 16 26.11 15.51 20.73
C TRP A 16 25.67 16.96 20.90
N GLY A 17 24.43 17.17 21.30
CA GLY A 17 23.94 18.51 21.63
C GLY A 17 22.90 18.47 22.73
N CYS A 18 22.62 19.65 23.27
CA CYS A 18 21.48 19.84 24.16
C CYS A 18 20.31 20.37 23.32
N GLY A 19 19.10 19.84 23.52
CA GLY A 19 17.87 20.40 22.98
C GLY A 19 17.61 21.82 23.49
N ALA A 20 16.65 22.52 22.88
CA ALA A 20 16.21 23.84 23.33
C ALA A 20 15.67 23.75 24.77
N GLY A 21 16.51 24.10 25.75
CA GLY A 21 16.22 23.92 27.17
C GLY A 21 17.38 23.35 27.99
N GLY A 22 18.43 22.82 27.34
CA GLY A 22 19.65 22.37 28.05
C GLY A 22 19.56 21.01 28.75
N GLU A 23 18.36 20.43 28.87
CA GLU A 23 18.10 19.21 29.63
C GLU A 23 18.16 17.92 28.78
N ASP A 24 17.79 17.97 27.51
CA ASP A 24 17.77 16.80 26.63
C ASP A 24 19.08 16.65 25.85
N ARG A 25 19.80 15.55 26.08
CA ARG A 25 20.97 15.18 25.28
C ARG A 25 20.52 14.42 24.03
N TRP A 26 20.66 15.01 22.86
CA TRP A 26 20.53 14.26 21.61
C TRP A 26 21.89 13.73 21.15
N VAL A 27 21.86 12.56 20.52
CA VAL A 27 23.00 11.94 19.85
C VAL A 27 22.59 11.71 18.41
N ASP A 28 23.27 12.38 17.48
CA ASP A 28 23.15 12.12 16.05
C ASP A 28 24.33 11.26 15.62
N LYS A 29 24.06 10.00 15.29
CA LYS A 29 25.04 9.08 14.77
C LYS A 29 24.80 8.92 13.29
N SER A 30 25.83 9.16 12.50
CA SER A 30 25.82 8.84 11.09
C SER A 30 27.01 7.99 10.66
N TRP A 31 26.75 7.10 9.72
CA TRP A 31 27.76 6.31 9.01
C TRP A 31 27.60 6.58 7.52
N GLU A 32 28.70 6.56 6.79
CA GLU A 32 28.83 6.75 5.36
C GLU A 32 29.65 5.57 4.83
N GLU A 33 29.02 4.63 4.13
CA GLU A 33 29.73 3.51 3.48
C GLU A 33 30.01 3.87 2.01
N LYS A 34 31.22 3.55 1.53
CA LYS A 34 31.55 3.60 0.10
C LYS A 34 31.49 2.20 -0.47
N GLU A 35 30.67 1.99 -1.49
CA GLU A 35 30.64 0.72 -2.21
C GLU A 35 31.78 0.65 -3.25
N ASN A 36 32.44 -0.51 -3.37
CA ASN A 36 33.54 -0.71 -4.30
C ASN A 36 33.05 -0.63 -5.76
N GLY A 37 33.14 0.55 -6.37
CA GLY A 37 32.87 0.75 -7.81
C GLY A 37 31.97 1.94 -8.15
N GLY A 38 31.43 2.65 -7.17
CA GLY A 38 30.66 3.89 -7.38
C GLY A 38 30.45 4.66 -6.09
N GLU A 39 30.34 6.00 -6.18
CA GLU A 39 29.97 6.85 -5.02
C GLU A 39 28.47 6.69 -4.71
N VAL A 40 28.12 5.56 -4.11
CA VAL A 40 26.89 5.44 -3.32
C VAL A 40 27.21 5.97 -1.93
N LEU A 41 26.61 7.10 -1.55
CA LEU A 41 26.77 7.64 -0.20
C LEU A 41 25.58 7.19 0.65
N LEU A 42 25.78 6.08 1.36
CA LEU A 42 24.83 5.54 2.33
C LEU A 42 24.91 6.37 3.61
N ARG A 43 24.07 7.38 3.79
CA ARG A 43 23.99 8.09 5.09
C ARG A 43 22.96 7.42 5.96
N TRP A 44 23.43 6.79 7.03
CA TRP A 44 22.60 6.33 8.13
C TRP A 44 22.54 7.46 9.17
N GLY A 45 21.41 7.68 9.84
CA GLY A 45 21.23 8.69 10.88
C GLY A 45 20.46 8.14 12.08
N SER A 46 20.66 8.68 13.29
CA SER A 46 19.78 8.45 14.44
C SER A 46 19.41 9.79 15.07
N SER A 47 18.17 10.26 14.95
CA SER A 47 17.69 11.46 15.66
C SER A 47 17.07 11.10 17.02
N SER A 48 17.88 11.24 18.08
CA SER A 48 17.52 11.50 19.49
C SER A 48 16.56 10.57 20.26
N GLY A 49 17.05 10.08 21.40
CA GLY A 49 16.23 9.64 22.54
C GLY A 49 16.40 10.55 23.76
N SER A 50 15.31 10.79 24.48
CA SER A 50 15.28 11.39 25.83
C SER A 50 16.13 10.58 26.82
N SER A 51 16.59 11.23 27.90
CA SER A 51 17.31 10.55 29.01
C SER A 51 16.47 9.49 29.74
N LYS A 52 15.16 9.43 29.48
CA LYS A 52 14.25 8.41 30.01
C LYS A 52 14.11 7.26 29.00
N GLU A 53 14.43 6.04 29.42
CA GLU A 53 14.43 4.83 28.57
C GLU A 53 13.11 4.57 27.82
N GLN A 54 11.99 5.15 28.26
CA GLN A 54 10.65 4.97 27.69
C GLN A 54 10.32 5.91 26.51
N GLN A 55 11.20 6.86 26.16
CA GLN A 55 10.98 7.86 25.08
C GLN A 55 12.17 7.91 24.10
N LYS A 56 12.69 6.75 23.71
CA LYS A 56 13.67 6.69 22.63
C LYS A 56 12.93 6.57 21.30
N GLU A 57 12.75 7.69 20.62
CA GLU A 57 12.46 7.68 19.20
C GLU A 57 13.77 7.27 18.50
N TRP A 58 13.78 6.07 17.92
CA TRP A 58 14.87 5.67 17.04
C TRP A 58 14.43 6.06 15.64
N GLU A 59 14.78 7.25 15.16
CA GLU A 59 14.57 7.61 13.76
C GLU A 59 15.82 7.18 12.98
N GLN A 60 15.78 6.01 12.36
CA GLN A 60 16.80 5.60 11.42
C GLN A 60 16.50 6.21 10.05
N GLN A 61 17.36 7.11 9.57
CA GLN A 61 17.23 7.67 8.23
C GLN A 61 18.24 6.99 7.32
N CYS A 62 17.78 6.30 6.28
CA CYS A 62 18.61 5.79 5.20
C CYS A 62 18.38 6.67 3.97
N VAL A 63 19.34 7.51 3.61
CA VAL A 63 19.28 8.28 2.36
C VAL A 63 20.27 7.66 1.37
N PHE A 64 19.75 7.14 0.27
CA PHE A 64 20.57 6.72 -0.86
C PHE A 64 20.60 7.86 -1.87
N VAL A 65 21.77 8.47 -2.05
CA VAL A 65 22.00 9.40 -3.15
C VAL A 65 22.99 8.74 -4.10
N ALA A 66 22.50 8.25 -5.24
CA ALA A 66 23.37 7.73 -6.30
C ALA A 66 24.02 8.92 -7.02
N PHE A 67 25.30 9.18 -6.74
CA PHE A 67 26.11 10.12 -7.52
C PHE A 67 26.83 9.36 -8.63
N LEU A 68 26.27 9.36 -9.84
CA LEU A 68 27.01 8.93 -11.02
C LEU A 68 27.95 10.05 -11.45
N ARG A 69 29.23 9.97 -11.09
CA ARG A 69 30.23 10.96 -11.51
C ARG A 69 31.19 10.36 -12.54
N GLU A 70 31.05 10.83 -13.77
CA GLU A 70 32.18 11.20 -14.61
C GLU A 70 31.70 12.27 -15.62
N HIS A 71 32.07 13.53 -15.35
CA HIS A 71 32.09 14.65 -16.31
C HIS A 71 30.78 15.23 -16.92
N SER A 72 29.66 15.33 -16.20
CA SER A 72 28.58 16.24 -16.64
C SER A 72 27.74 16.78 -15.49
N ASP A 73 27.20 17.99 -15.64
CA ASP A 73 26.22 18.67 -14.76
C ASP A 73 24.87 17.91 -14.69
N ARG A 74 24.88 16.61 -14.41
CA ARG A 74 23.67 15.81 -14.33
C ARG A 74 23.05 15.89 -12.93
N GLU A 75 21.84 16.45 -12.89
CA GLU A 75 20.97 16.52 -11.71
C GLU A 75 20.70 15.13 -11.13
N VAL A 76 20.57 15.04 -9.81
CA VAL A 76 20.19 13.81 -9.10
C VAL A 76 18.81 13.38 -9.59
N THR A 77 18.72 12.28 -10.34
CA THR A 77 17.47 11.84 -10.98
C THR A 77 16.64 10.87 -10.15
N SER A 78 17.14 10.36 -9.01
CA SER A 78 16.44 9.39 -8.16
C SER A 78 16.83 9.52 -6.69
N TRP A 79 15.88 9.30 -5.78
CA TRP A 79 16.06 9.40 -4.33
C TRP A 79 15.26 8.32 -3.61
N PHE A 80 15.73 7.95 -2.42
CA PHE A 80 15.06 7.01 -1.52
C PHE A 80 15.27 7.44 -0.06
N GLU A 81 14.21 7.28 0.73
CA GLU A 81 14.18 7.52 2.16
C GLU A 81 13.45 6.38 2.87
N GLU A 82 14.07 5.81 3.90
CA GLU A 82 13.41 4.90 4.83
C GLU A 82 13.52 5.44 6.25
N ARG A 83 12.41 5.39 6.98
CA ARG A 83 12.29 5.69 8.40
C ARG A 83 11.53 4.57 9.08
N PHE A 84 11.89 4.21 10.29
CA PHE A 84 11.13 3.29 11.12
C PHE A 84 11.29 3.65 12.58
N GLY A 85 10.41 3.13 13.42
CA GLY A 85 10.47 3.39 14.86
C GLY A 85 9.55 2.50 15.66
N ASN A 86 9.66 2.62 16.98
CA ASN A 86 8.85 1.89 17.95
C ASN A 86 8.44 2.84 19.08
N HIS A 87 7.13 2.97 19.34
CA HIS A 87 6.59 3.79 20.42
C HIS A 87 5.37 3.12 21.05
N GLN A 88 5.39 2.90 22.36
CA GLN A 88 4.23 2.38 23.12
C GLN A 88 3.56 1.17 22.43
N GLU A 89 4.36 0.12 22.18
CA GLU A 89 3.93 -1.12 21.50
C GLU A 89 3.54 -0.96 20.01
N THR A 90 3.70 0.24 19.45
CA THR A 90 3.46 0.51 18.03
C THR A 90 4.79 0.51 17.28
N GLN A 91 4.96 -0.46 16.39
CA GLN A 91 6.04 -0.48 15.40
C GLN A 91 5.56 0.17 14.11
N TRP A 92 6.44 0.88 13.42
CA TRP A 92 6.10 1.51 12.14
C TRP A 92 7.32 1.60 11.24
N ALA A 93 7.09 1.61 9.93
CA ALA A 93 8.05 2.14 8.97
C ALA A 93 7.36 2.97 7.89
N VAL A 94 8.12 3.89 7.33
CA VAL A 94 7.78 4.73 6.20
C VAL A 94 8.93 4.64 5.21
N LYS A 95 8.65 4.17 4.00
CA LYS A 95 9.55 4.17 2.86
C LYS A 95 9.01 5.14 1.83
N LYS A 96 9.89 5.90 1.21
CA LYS A 96 9.57 6.82 0.12
C LYS A 96 10.67 6.76 -0.90
N GLY A 97 10.31 6.97 -2.14
CA GLY A 97 11.30 7.11 -3.19
C GLY A 97 10.68 7.72 -4.42
N GLY A 98 11.54 8.14 -5.32
CA GLY A 98 11.12 8.71 -6.57
C GLY A 98 12.25 8.88 -7.54
N ASP A 99 11.87 9.18 -8.77
CA ASP A 99 12.75 9.57 -9.84
C ASP A 99 12.05 10.60 -10.73
N GLN A 100 12.68 10.95 -11.86
CA GLN A 100 12.09 11.82 -12.88
C GLN A 100 10.75 11.32 -13.48
N ASN A 101 10.35 10.07 -13.20
CA ASN A 101 9.14 9.47 -13.71
C ASN A 101 8.03 9.37 -12.67
N GLY A 102 8.28 9.64 -11.39
CA GLY A 102 7.26 9.55 -10.36
C GLY A 102 7.79 9.45 -8.94
N GLU A 103 6.88 9.46 -7.97
CA GLU A 103 7.19 9.22 -6.56
C GLU A 103 6.22 8.21 -5.97
N TRP A 104 6.66 7.56 -4.91
CA TRP A 104 5.88 6.61 -4.14
C TRP A 104 6.14 6.76 -2.65
N THR A 105 5.16 6.33 -1.85
CA THR A 105 5.25 6.26 -0.40
C THR A 105 4.61 4.95 0.06
N GLU A 106 5.30 4.25 0.94
CA GLU A 106 4.82 3.07 1.65
C GLU A 106 4.94 3.32 3.15
N LYS A 107 3.87 3.05 3.89
CA LYS A 107 3.82 3.15 5.34
C LYS A 107 3.24 1.85 5.88
N TRP A 108 3.81 1.32 6.95
CA TRP A 108 3.18 0.27 7.72
C TRP A 108 3.19 0.60 9.21
N THR A 109 2.23 0.05 9.93
CA THR A 109 2.07 0.25 11.37
C THR A 109 1.51 -1.02 11.98
N GLU A 110 2.13 -1.49 13.06
CA GLU A 110 1.74 -2.67 13.82
C GLU A 110 1.61 -2.30 15.30
N LYS A 111 0.43 -2.52 15.86
CA LYS A 111 0.13 -2.45 17.30
C LYS A 111 -0.66 -3.70 17.70
N PRO A 112 -0.77 -4.06 18.98
CA PRO A 112 -1.42 -5.30 19.40
C PRO A 112 -2.86 -5.48 18.87
N SER A 113 -3.61 -4.39 18.72
CA SER A 113 -5.01 -4.42 18.25
C SER A 113 -5.17 -4.31 16.74
N GLU A 114 -4.12 -3.95 16.00
CA GLU A 114 -4.25 -3.63 14.58
C GLU A 114 -2.90 -3.67 13.84
N LYS A 115 -2.92 -4.23 12.64
CA LYS A 115 -1.84 -4.07 11.66
C LYS A 115 -2.38 -3.33 10.46
N SER A 116 -1.61 -2.42 9.88
CA SER A 116 -2.02 -1.67 8.69
C SER A 116 -0.84 -1.31 7.82
N ALA A 117 -1.09 -1.16 6.52
CA ALA A 117 -0.14 -0.62 5.57
C ALA A 117 -0.87 0.19 4.51
N GLU A 118 -0.20 1.25 4.06
CA GLU A 118 -0.66 2.18 3.05
C GLU A 118 0.46 2.33 2.03
N LYS A 119 0.15 2.19 0.75
CA LYS A 119 1.07 2.46 -0.35
C LYS A 119 0.41 3.43 -1.32
N SER A 120 1.17 4.33 -1.89
CA SER A 120 0.66 5.25 -2.91
C SER A 120 1.78 5.65 -3.84
N GLY A 121 1.42 6.10 -5.03
CA GLY A 121 2.37 6.65 -5.96
C GLY A 121 1.72 7.33 -7.15
N TRP A 122 2.55 8.03 -7.90
CA TRP A 122 2.16 8.73 -9.12
C TRP A 122 3.27 8.63 -10.16
N ASN A 123 2.93 8.83 -11.44
CA ASN A 123 3.91 8.91 -12.52
C ASN A 123 3.78 10.20 -13.35
N LYS A 124 4.80 10.53 -14.15
CA LYS A 124 4.84 11.71 -15.02
C LYS A 124 3.73 11.75 -16.07
N GLN A 125 3.13 10.60 -16.38
CA GLN A 125 2.00 10.50 -17.28
C GLN A 125 0.71 11.01 -16.64
N GLY A 126 0.68 11.19 -15.31
CA GLY A 126 -0.51 11.61 -14.56
C GLY A 126 -1.31 10.45 -13.99
N ASP A 127 -0.77 9.22 -14.04
CA ASP A 127 -1.39 8.09 -13.37
C ASP A 127 -1.09 8.16 -11.87
N THR A 128 -2.09 7.82 -11.06
CA THR A 128 -1.99 7.79 -9.59
C THR A 128 -2.62 6.52 -9.06
N TRP A 129 -2.10 6.02 -7.94
CA TRP A 129 -2.65 4.86 -7.27
C TRP A 129 -2.45 4.93 -5.77
N GLU A 130 -3.33 4.24 -5.05
CA GLU A 130 -3.29 4.09 -3.60
C GLU A 130 -3.77 2.67 -3.24
N GLU A 131 -3.07 2.05 -2.30
CA GLU A 131 -3.37 0.76 -1.69
C GLU A 131 -3.39 0.93 -0.18
N ARG A 132 -4.35 0.30 0.48
CA ARG A 132 -4.44 0.23 1.93
C ARG A 132 -4.80 -1.18 2.33
N TRP A 133 -4.22 -1.66 3.41
CA TRP A 133 -4.58 -2.93 4.04
C TRP A 133 -4.63 -2.72 5.56
N ARG A 134 -5.54 -3.41 6.23
CA ARG A 134 -5.60 -3.50 7.69
C ARG A 134 -6.09 -4.86 8.16
N GLU A 135 -5.59 -5.26 9.33
CA GLU A 135 -6.11 -6.36 10.12
C GLU A 135 -6.41 -5.86 11.53
N LYS A 136 -7.55 -6.26 12.10
CA LYS A 136 -7.89 -5.96 13.49
C LYS A 136 -7.91 -7.23 14.34
N PHE A 137 -7.53 -7.08 15.59
CA PHE A 137 -7.38 -8.16 16.54
C PHE A 137 -8.17 -7.86 17.83
N ASP A 138 -8.78 -8.90 18.40
CA ASP A 138 -9.31 -8.93 19.76
C ASP A 138 -8.51 -9.97 20.54
N GLY A 139 -7.54 -9.50 21.33
CA GLY A 139 -6.47 -10.35 21.86
C GLY A 139 -5.68 -11.02 20.73
N ASP A 140 -5.56 -12.34 20.78
CA ASP A 140 -4.86 -13.14 19.76
C ASP A 140 -5.76 -13.51 18.56
N THR A 141 -7.03 -13.10 18.57
CA THR A 141 -8.00 -13.49 17.54
C THR A 141 -8.16 -12.39 16.50
N LYS A 142 -7.89 -12.71 15.23
CA LYS A 142 -8.18 -11.81 14.11
C LYS A 142 -9.70 -11.67 13.91
N THR A 143 -10.20 -10.44 13.88
CA THR A 143 -11.64 -10.14 13.76
C THR A 143 -12.03 -9.55 12.41
N GLU A 144 -11.10 -8.87 11.74
CA GLU A 144 -11.33 -8.19 10.48
C GLU A 144 -10.05 -8.21 9.63
N THR A 145 -10.18 -8.45 8.33
CA THR A 145 -9.16 -8.14 7.32
C THR A 145 -9.81 -7.26 6.26
N TRP A 146 -9.18 -6.16 5.91
CA TRP A 146 -9.69 -5.24 4.90
C TRP A 146 -8.56 -4.76 4.02
N ALA A 147 -8.83 -4.63 2.72
CA ALA A 147 -7.91 -4.02 1.77
C ALA A 147 -8.68 -3.14 0.79
N GLU A 148 -8.10 -2.03 0.37
CA GLU A 148 -8.62 -1.16 -0.67
C GLU A 148 -7.49 -0.79 -1.62
N LYS A 149 -7.75 -0.86 -2.91
CA LYS A 149 -6.87 -0.34 -3.94
C LYS A 149 -7.67 0.57 -4.85
N LYS A 150 -7.12 1.73 -5.21
CA LYS A 150 -7.73 2.62 -6.18
C LYS A 150 -6.67 3.28 -7.04
N GLY A 151 -7.07 3.73 -8.21
CA GLY A 151 -6.18 4.46 -9.09
C GLY A 151 -6.94 5.26 -10.12
N SER A 152 -6.20 6.14 -10.79
CA SER A 152 -6.69 6.90 -11.93
C SER A 152 -5.57 7.09 -12.93
N ASN A 153 -5.93 7.25 -14.20
CA ASN A 153 -4.99 7.62 -15.25
C ASN A 153 -5.21 9.06 -15.72
N ALA A 154 -4.24 9.60 -16.45
CA ALA A 154 -4.37 10.96 -17.00
C ALA A 154 -5.53 11.17 -17.97
N THR A 155 -6.06 10.09 -18.54
CA THR A 155 -7.21 10.16 -19.46
C THR A 155 -8.54 10.33 -18.74
N GLY A 156 -8.56 10.30 -17.41
CA GLY A 156 -9.75 10.47 -16.59
C GLY A 156 -10.46 9.16 -16.22
N GLU A 157 -9.89 8.01 -16.57
CA GLU A 157 -10.37 6.73 -16.07
C GLU A 157 -9.95 6.57 -14.60
N SER A 158 -10.83 5.99 -13.80
CA SER A 158 -10.56 5.70 -12.39
C SER A 158 -11.15 4.37 -12.00
N TRP A 159 -10.58 3.77 -10.97
CA TRP A 159 -11.05 2.49 -10.46
C TRP A 159 -10.78 2.38 -8.97
N MET A 160 -11.57 1.54 -8.31
CA MET A 160 -11.48 1.24 -6.89
C MET A 160 -11.87 -0.22 -6.69
N GLU A 161 -11.17 -0.91 -5.81
CA GLU A 161 -11.40 -2.29 -5.43
C GLU A 161 -11.25 -2.41 -3.91
N THR A 162 -12.25 -2.94 -3.23
CA THR A 162 -12.26 -3.12 -1.77
C THR A 162 -12.52 -4.58 -1.46
N TRP A 163 -11.77 -5.16 -0.53
CA TRP A 163 -11.90 -6.51 -0.02
C TRP A 163 -12.12 -6.43 1.50
N GLU A 164 -13.08 -7.17 2.02
CA GLU A 164 -13.36 -7.23 3.46
C GLU A 164 -13.68 -8.67 3.88
N GLU A 165 -13.00 -9.14 4.92
CA GLU A 165 -13.31 -10.37 5.64
C GLU A 165 -13.64 -10.04 7.10
N ARG A 166 -14.84 -10.41 7.54
CA ARG A 166 -15.33 -10.12 8.89
C ARG A 166 -16.35 -11.16 9.35
N TRP A 167 -16.13 -11.81 10.50
CA TRP A 167 -17.08 -12.73 11.13
C TRP A 167 -17.65 -13.82 10.19
N GLY A 168 -16.80 -14.48 9.39
CA GLY A 168 -17.25 -15.51 8.44
C GLY A 168 -17.91 -14.96 7.17
N TRP A 169 -17.79 -13.66 6.91
CA TRP A 169 -18.17 -13.04 5.64
C TRP A 169 -16.93 -12.59 4.90
N LYS A 170 -16.89 -12.85 3.59
CA LYS A 170 -15.91 -12.27 2.67
C LYS A 170 -16.67 -11.50 1.61
N THR A 171 -16.24 -10.29 1.31
CA THR A 171 -16.81 -9.49 0.23
C THR A 171 -15.71 -8.80 -0.53
N ALA A 172 -15.93 -8.58 -1.82
CA ALA A 172 -15.26 -7.49 -2.48
C ALA A 172 -16.17 -6.74 -3.44
N HIS A 173 -15.75 -5.51 -3.69
CA HIS A 173 -16.41 -4.52 -4.51
C HIS A 173 -15.38 -3.91 -5.42
N LYS A 174 -15.64 -3.94 -6.73
CA LYS A 174 -14.84 -3.28 -7.75
C LYS A 174 -15.72 -2.29 -8.49
N GLU A 175 -15.25 -1.06 -8.58
CA GLU A 175 -15.88 0.00 -9.37
C GLU A 175 -14.84 0.56 -10.34
N ALA A 176 -15.23 0.79 -11.59
CA ALA A 176 -14.43 1.49 -12.58
C ALA A 176 -15.28 2.53 -13.29
N ARG A 177 -14.69 3.68 -13.59
CA ARG A 177 -15.27 4.75 -14.39
C ARG A 177 -14.35 5.05 -15.56
N ASP A 178 -14.91 5.11 -16.76
CA ASP A 178 -14.16 5.55 -17.93
C ASP A 178 -14.12 7.08 -18.04
N ALA A 179 -13.32 7.59 -18.98
CA ALA A 179 -13.20 9.02 -19.28
C ALA A 179 -14.53 9.69 -19.64
N CYS A 180 -15.49 8.90 -20.14
CA CYS A 180 -16.82 9.36 -20.53
C CYS A 180 -17.82 9.29 -19.38
N GLY A 181 -17.40 8.91 -18.17
CA GLY A 181 -18.23 8.80 -16.98
C GLY A 181 -19.10 7.54 -16.92
N ASN A 182 -18.93 6.58 -17.84
CA ASN A 182 -19.64 5.31 -17.74
C ASN A 182 -19.06 4.50 -16.58
N ARG A 183 -19.93 3.92 -15.78
CA ARG A 183 -19.56 3.22 -14.55
C ARG A 183 -19.79 1.72 -14.70
N ARG A 184 -18.81 0.93 -14.30
CA ARG A 184 -18.90 -0.53 -14.18
C ARG A 184 -18.70 -0.91 -12.73
N VAL A 185 -19.55 -1.78 -12.22
CA VAL A 185 -19.47 -2.26 -10.85
C VAL A 185 -19.55 -3.78 -10.85
N GLU A 186 -18.66 -4.39 -10.09
CA GLU A 186 -18.66 -5.81 -9.77
C GLU A 186 -18.63 -5.97 -8.26
N ARG A 187 -19.45 -6.88 -7.75
CA ARG A 187 -19.45 -7.28 -6.35
C ARG A 187 -19.44 -8.78 -6.28
N TRP A 188 -18.71 -9.33 -5.35
CA TRP A 188 -18.84 -10.73 -5.00
C TRP A 188 -18.70 -10.90 -3.49
N GLY A 189 -19.20 -12.02 -3.01
CA GLY A 189 -19.08 -12.34 -1.60
C GLY A 189 -19.31 -13.80 -1.31
N GLU A 190 -18.86 -14.17 -0.13
CA GLU A 190 -18.91 -15.49 0.45
C GLU A 190 -19.41 -15.37 1.89
N GLN A 191 -20.28 -16.27 2.31
CA GLN A 191 -20.76 -16.34 3.67
C GLN A 191 -20.61 -17.77 4.17
N PHE A 192 -20.01 -17.92 5.34
CA PHE A 192 -19.87 -19.18 6.06
C PHE A 192 -20.83 -19.18 7.25
N PHE A 193 -21.47 -20.31 7.49
CA PHE A 193 -22.35 -20.54 8.63
C PHE A 193 -21.69 -21.54 9.59
N ASP A 194 -22.08 -21.50 10.86
CA ASP A 194 -21.51 -22.34 11.93
C ASP A 194 -21.75 -23.85 11.71
N ASP A 195 -22.74 -24.22 10.90
CA ASP A 195 -23.06 -25.60 10.53
C ASP A 195 -22.18 -26.15 9.37
N GLY A 196 -21.21 -25.36 8.90
CA GLY A 196 -20.36 -25.70 7.77
C GLY A 196 -21.00 -25.47 6.40
N SER A 197 -22.22 -24.92 6.34
CA SER A 197 -22.78 -24.40 5.08
C SER A 197 -22.17 -23.07 4.67
N GLY A 198 -22.42 -22.73 3.42
CA GLY A 198 -22.08 -21.42 2.91
C GLY A 198 -22.76 -21.09 1.59
N GLN A 199 -22.59 -19.84 1.20
CA GLN A 199 -23.03 -19.35 -0.09
C GLN A 199 -22.00 -18.41 -0.69
N LYS A 200 -21.88 -18.43 -2.02
CA LYS A 200 -21.11 -17.46 -2.79
C LYS A 200 -22.02 -16.78 -3.79
N TRP A 201 -21.76 -15.52 -4.07
CA TRP A 201 -22.54 -14.74 -5.02
C TRP A 201 -21.64 -13.74 -5.74
N ALA A 202 -22.07 -13.33 -6.92
CA ALA A 202 -21.48 -12.23 -7.66
C ALA A 202 -22.56 -11.46 -8.43
N GLN A 203 -22.33 -10.16 -8.55
CA GLN A 203 -23.20 -9.21 -9.24
C GLN A 203 -22.30 -8.32 -10.08
N HIS A 204 -22.64 -8.16 -11.35
CA HIS A 204 -21.96 -7.25 -12.26
C HIS A 204 -22.99 -6.36 -12.93
N TRP A 205 -22.78 -5.05 -12.96
CA TRP A 205 -23.62 -4.13 -13.71
C TRP A 205 -22.85 -2.96 -14.29
N GLN A 206 -23.43 -2.37 -15.32
CA GLN A 206 -22.90 -1.19 -16.01
C GLN A 206 -23.98 -0.11 -16.09
N GLU A 207 -23.59 1.12 -15.75
CA GLU A 207 -24.40 2.34 -15.86
C GLU A 207 -23.77 3.24 -16.94
N GLU A 208 -24.54 3.59 -17.97
CA GLU A 208 -24.11 4.53 -19.01
C GLU A 208 -24.29 5.98 -18.55
N ASN A 209 -23.35 6.86 -18.89
CA ASN A 209 -23.48 8.29 -18.61
C ASN A 209 -24.65 8.87 -19.44
N PRO A 210 -25.65 9.52 -18.80
CA PRO A 210 -26.78 10.15 -19.48
C PRO A 210 -26.37 11.15 -20.58
N GLN A 211 -25.19 11.78 -20.46
CA GLN A 211 -24.71 12.78 -21.40
C GLN A 211 -24.24 12.21 -22.76
N ASN A 212 -23.98 10.90 -22.85
CA ASN A 212 -23.49 10.27 -24.09
C ASN A 212 -24.60 9.92 -25.08
N ASN A 213 -25.86 10.34 -24.82
CA ASN A 213 -27.00 9.99 -25.65
C ASN A 213 -27.55 11.21 -26.42
N PRO A 214 -27.14 11.45 -27.68
CA PRO A 214 -27.53 12.65 -28.45
C PRO A 214 -28.99 12.67 -28.92
N HIS A 215 -29.84 11.73 -28.46
CA HIS A 215 -31.24 11.60 -28.89
C HIS A 215 -32.28 11.74 -27.76
N GLN A 216 -31.90 12.23 -26.58
CA GLN A 216 -32.86 12.57 -25.52
C GLN A 216 -33.05 14.09 -25.43
N GLY A 217 -34.04 14.60 -26.17
CA GLY A 217 -34.62 15.91 -25.88
C GLY A 217 -35.30 15.88 -24.50
N ASP A 218 -34.94 16.87 -23.66
CA ASP A 218 -35.66 17.43 -22.50
C ASP A 218 -36.35 16.52 -21.47
N SER A 219 -36.18 15.21 -21.52
CA SER A 219 -36.76 14.28 -20.55
C SER A 219 -35.64 13.51 -19.87
N GLN A 220 -35.47 13.72 -18.56
CA GLN A 220 -34.63 12.91 -17.67
C GLN A 220 -35.08 11.44 -17.74
N GLY A 221 -34.59 10.71 -18.75
CA GLY A 221 -34.85 9.29 -18.90
C GLY A 221 -34.11 8.49 -17.82
N PRO A 222 -34.63 7.33 -17.40
CA PRO A 222 -33.98 6.49 -16.41
C PRO A 222 -32.61 6.02 -16.92
N ILE A 223 -31.60 6.08 -16.03
CA ILE A 223 -30.25 5.54 -16.27
C ILE A 223 -30.39 4.09 -16.76
N ARG A 224 -29.85 3.77 -17.93
CA ARG A 224 -29.82 2.40 -18.44
C ARG A 224 -28.79 1.63 -17.64
N SER A 225 -29.26 0.77 -16.73
CA SER A 225 -28.45 -0.22 -16.05
C SER A 225 -28.68 -1.59 -16.67
N SER A 226 -27.60 -2.31 -16.98
CA SER A 226 -27.65 -3.72 -17.37
C SER A 226 -26.75 -4.51 -16.44
N GLY A 227 -27.21 -5.67 -15.97
CA GLY A 227 -26.45 -6.46 -15.02
C GLY A 227 -26.74 -7.95 -15.05
N LYS A 228 -25.82 -8.73 -14.49
CA LYS A 228 -25.90 -10.18 -14.32
C LYS A 228 -25.60 -10.50 -12.86
N SER A 229 -26.33 -11.46 -12.30
CA SER A 229 -26.05 -12.01 -10.98
C SER A 229 -25.96 -13.53 -11.06
N TRP A 230 -25.07 -14.13 -10.27
CA TRP A 230 -24.95 -15.58 -10.11
C TRP A 230 -24.53 -15.93 -8.69
N GLY A 231 -24.79 -17.17 -8.26
CA GLY A 231 -24.39 -17.64 -6.94
C GLY A 231 -24.66 -19.13 -6.74
N ASP A 232 -23.93 -19.74 -5.82
CA ASP A 232 -24.03 -21.16 -5.46
C ASP A 232 -24.15 -21.30 -3.92
N ARG A 233 -24.75 -22.40 -3.45
CA ARG A 233 -24.86 -22.75 -2.02
C ARG A 233 -24.27 -24.15 -1.77
N TRP A 234 -23.75 -24.39 -0.56
CA TRP A 234 -23.24 -25.70 -0.11
C TRP A 234 -23.52 -25.93 1.38
N GLY A 235 -23.41 -27.19 1.86
CA GLY A 235 -23.57 -27.57 3.29
C GLY A 235 -25.02 -27.80 3.74
N PRO A 236 -25.35 -27.93 5.05
CA PRO A 236 -26.49 -28.78 5.45
C PRO A 236 -27.87 -28.31 4.95
N ASN A 237 -28.32 -29.01 3.90
CA ASN A 237 -29.48 -28.84 3.01
C ASN A 237 -29.40 -27.80 1.86
N GLY A 238 -28.19 -27.33 1.57
CA GLY A 238 -27.71 -27.06 0.21
C GLY A 238 -26.84 -28.22 -0.31
N VAL A 239 -27.44 -29.40 -0.56
CA VAL A 239 -26.76 -30.60 -1.06
C VAL A 239 -26.05 -30.34 -2.40
N GLY A 240 -24.71 -30.44 -2.38
CA GLY A 240 -23.88 -30.76 -3.54
C GLY A 240 -23.68 -29.66 -4.58
N GLY A 241 -23.39 -28.42 -4.18
CA GLY A 241 -23.05 -27.33 -5.09
C GLY A 241 -21.92 -27.68 -6.09
N HIS A 242 -22.29 -28.26 -7.24
CA HIS A 242 -21.46 -28.38 -8.44
C HIS A 242 -22.32 -28.30 -9.70
N SER A 243 -22.31 -27.12 -10.32
CA SER A 243 -21.94 -27.05 -11.72
C SER A 243 -20.78 -26.08 -11.82
N ARG A 244 -19.55 -26.61 -11.77
CA ARG A 244 -18.42 -25.95 -12.43
C ARG A 244 -18.82 -25.78 -13.90
N ARG A 245 -19.53 -24.70 -14.25
CA ARG A 245 -19.26 -24.08 -15.54
C ARG A 245 -17.83 -23.60 -15.42
N ARG A 246 -16.95 -24.44 -15.93
CA ARG A 246 -15.56 -24.17 -16.24
C ARG A 246 -15.51 -23.00 -17.24
N LEU A 247 -15.80 -21.79 -16.76
CA LEU A 247 -15.24 -20.60 -17.37
C LEU A 247 -13.84 -20.53 -16.78
N LEU A 248 -12.84 -20.76 -17.63
CA LEU A 248 -11.43 -20.53 -17.33
C LEU A 248 -11.27 -19.07 -16.86
N TRP A 249 -11.44 -18.85 -15.57
CA TRP A 249 -10.97 -17.71 -14.82
C TRP A 249 -10.53 -18.24 -13.45
N GLU A 250 -9.71 -19.29 -13.44
CA GLU A 250 -8.78 -19.52 -12.34
C GLU A 250 -7.75 -18.36 -12.41
N LEU A 251 -8.19 -17.16 -12.03
CA LEU A 251 -7.31 -16.19 -11.42
C LEU A 251 -7.15 -16.70 -9.99
N ASP A 252 -6.07 -17.45 -9.82
CA ASP A 252 -5.53 -17.90 -8.57
C ASP A 252 -5.70 -16.82 -7.49
N ALA A 253 -6.55 -17.09 -6.49
CA ALA A 253 -6.50 -16.35 -5.22
C ALA A 253 -5.14 -16.55 -4.51
N SER A 254 -4.28 -17.45 -5.02
CA SER A 254 -2.86 -17.55 -4.67
C SER A 254 -1.97 -16.47 -5.33
N THR A 255 -2.53 -15.56 -6.14
CA THR A 255 -1.77 -14.41 -6.67
C THR A 255 -1.52 -13.33 -5.60
N VAL A 256 -2.16 -13.40 -4.43
CA VAL A 256 -1.80 -12.55 -3.28
C VAL A 256 -0.41 -12.93 -2.74
N ASP A 257 0.02 -14.19 -2.87
CA ASP A 257 1.37 -14.64 -2.51
C ASP A 257 2.43 -14.27 -3.58
N TYR A 258 2.03 -13.78 -4.76
CA TYR A 258 2.96 -13.30 -5.79
C TYR A 258 3.25 -11.79 -5.72
N VAL A 259 2.51 -11.01 -4.93
CA VAL A 259 2.83 -9.58 -4.73
C VAL A 259 4.01 -9.38 -3.76
N LEU A 260 4.37 -10.41 -2.99
CA LEU A 260 5.56 -10.39 -2.12
C LEU A 260 6.85 -10.92 -2.79
N LEU A 261 6.78 -11.46 -4.01
CA LEU A 261 7.92 -12.10 -4.70
C LEU A 261 8.38 -11.40 -5.99
N CYS A 262 7.78 -10.26 -6.36
CA CYS A 262 8.20 -9.46 -7.52
C CYS A 262 8.86 -8.11 -7.16
N LEU A 263 9.50 -7.99 -5.99
CA LEU A 263 10.38 -6.86 -5.63
C LEU A 263 11.87 -7.18 -5.83
N GLY A 264 12.18 -7.99 -6.84
CA GLY A 264 13.54 -8.23 -7.30
C GLY A 264 13.78 -7.62 -8.68
N LEU A 265 13.67 -6.28 -8.78
CA LEU A 265 14.27 -5.44 -9.83
C LEU A 265 14.57 -4.06 -9.24
#